data_AF-A0A316L0J0-F1
#
_entry.id   AF-A0A316L0J0-F1
#
_cell.length_a   1.000
_cell.length_b   1.000
_cell.length_c   1.000
_cell.angle_alpha   90.00
_cell.angle_beta   90.00
_cell.angle_gamma   90.00
#
_symmetry.space_group_name_H-M   'P 1'
#
loop_
_entity.id
_entity.type
_entity.pdbx_description
1 polymer ?
#
loop_
_entity_poly.entity_id
_entity_poly.type
_entity_poly.pdbx_seq_one_letter_code
_entity_poly.pdbx_strand_id
1 'polypeptide(L)' 'MLVREPLNYIEFLRYCKKKKSFCKGYHRLKRDRFKGVIDQYNYLKSLRKIQRSAIELELDYFDILHMRL' A
#
# COMPACT_ATOMS: atom_id res chain seq x y z
N MET A 1 -29.31 -1.74 22.23
CA MET A 1 -28.43 -1.43 21.09
C MET A 1 -27.24 -2.36 21.16
N LEU A 2 -27.21 -3.39 20.32
CA LEU A 2 -26.11 -4.36 20.27
C LEU A 2 -24.90 -3.68 19.64
N VAL A 3 -23.84 -3.60 20.43
CA VAL A 3 -22.53 -3.04 20.09
C VAL A 3 -21.99 -3.75 18.83
N ARG A 4 -22.17 -3.11 17.67
CA ARG A 4 -21.56 -3.50 16.37
C ARG A 4 -20.10 -3.02 16.23
N GLU A 5 -19.53 -2.42 17.27
CA GLU A 5 -18.22 -1.74 17.22
C GLU A 5 -16.96 -2.63 17.17
N PRO A 6 -16.88 -3.83 17.80
CA PRO A 6 -15.61 -4.58 17.83
C PRO A 6 -15.23 -5.21 16.49
N LEU A 7 -16.21 -5.58 15.65
CA LEU A 7 -15.96 -6.04 14.27
C LEU A 7 -15.30 -4.93 13.44
N ASN A 8 -15.82 -3.71 13.53
CA ASN A 8 -15.25 -2.53 12.87
C ASN A 8 -13.82 -2.23 13.35
N TYR A 9 -13.53 -2.39 14.65
CA TYR A 9 -12.19 -2.12 15.17
C TYR A 9 -11.14 -3.14 14.67
N ILE A 10 -11.49 -4.43 14.62
CA ILE A 10 -10.60 -5.48 14.10
C ILE A 10 -10.34 -5.27 12.60
N GLU A 11 -11.37 -4.93 11.84
CA GLU A 11 -11.26 -4.61 10.41
C GLU A 11 -10.42 -3.35 10.18
N PHE A 12 -10.63 -2.30 10.98
CA PHE A 12 -9.82 -1.09 10.95
C PHE A 12 -8.34 -1.37 11.28
N LEU A 13 -8.05 -2.18 12.30
CA LEU A 13 -6.67 -2.57 12.61
C LEU A 13 -6.03 -3.39 11.48
N ARG A 14 -6.78 -4.29 10.84
CA ARG A 14 -6.32 -5.05 9.68
C ARG A 14 -6.01 -4.11 8.51
N TYR A 15 -6.88 -3.13 8.27
CA TYR A 15 -6.68 -2.07 7.29
C TYR A 15 -5.38 -1.27 7.58
N CYS A 16 -5.21 -0.76 8.80
CA CYS A 16 -4.01 -0.01 9.18
C CYS A 16 -2.71 -0.82 9.01
N LYS A 17 -2.74 -2.11 9.38
CA LYS A 17 -1.59 -3.02 9.20
C LYS A 17 -1.25 -3.22 7.73
N LYS A 18 -2.25 -3.45 6.89
CA LYS A 18 -2.06 -3.62 5.44
C LYS A 18 -1.54 -2.33 4.79
N LYS A 19 -2.14 -1.18 5.11
CA LYS A 19 -1.66 0.16 4.68
C LYS A 19 -0.17 0.35 5.01
N LYS A 20 0.22 0.10 6.28
CA LYS A 20 1.61 0.21 6.73
C LYS A 20 2.55 -0.70 5.95
N SER A 21 2.11 -1.92 5.62
CA SER A 21 2.89 -2.85 4.81
C SER A 21 3.15 -2.32 3.40
N PHE A 22 2.11 -1.77 2.74
CA PHE A 22 2.25 -1.19 1.40
C PHE A 22 3.14 0.04 1.37
N CYS A 23 3.00 0.97 2.34
CA CYS A 23 3.88 2.12 2.44
C CYS A 23 5.35 1.68 2.60
N LYS A 24 5.63 0.69 3.46
CA LYS A 24 6.99 0.13 3.61
C LYS A 24 7.49 -0.50 2.31
N GLY A 25 6.65 -1.27 1.62
CA GLY A 25 6.98 -1.89 0.33
C GLY A 25 7.33 -0.85 -0.73
N TYR A 26 6.55 0.24 -0.82
CA TYR A 26 6.81 1.35 -1.73
C TYR A 26 8.12 2.07 -1.42
N HIS A 27 8.36 2.44 -0.16
CA HIS A 27 9.62 3.09 0.23
C HIS A 27 10.84 2.22 -0.07
N ARG A 28 10.75 0.91 0.19
CA ARG A 28 11.80 -0.05 -0.17
C ARG A 28 12.02 -0.06 -1.68
N LEU A 29 10.95 -0.17 -2.46
CA LEU A 29 11.01 -0.21 -3.92
C LEU A 29 11.65 1.06 -4.51
N LYS A 30 11.29 2.24 -3.99
CA LYS A 30 11.89 3.52 -4.38
C LYS A 30 13.38 3.58 -4.06
N ARG A 31 13.78 3.10 -2.88
CA ARG A 31 15.18 3.02 -2.47
C ARG A 31 15.98 2.06 -3.35
N ASP A 32 15.41 0.91 -3.67
CA ASP A 32 16.09 -0.11 -4.47
C ASP A 32 16.28 0.36 -5.93
N ARG A 33 15.31 1.10 -6.50
CA ARG A 33 15.47 1.81 -7.79
C ARG A 33 16.58 2.85 -7.72
N PHE A 34 16.59 3.69 -6.68
CA PHE A 34 17.61 4.72 -6.50
C PHE A 34 19.02 4.14 -6.39
N LYS A 35 19.16 2.98 -5.75
CA LYS A 35 20.43 2.24 -5.64
C LYS A 35 20.80 1.46 -6.91
N GLY A 36 19.96 1.43 -7.95
CA GLY A 36 20.17 0.63 -9.15
C GLY A 36 20.05 -0.88 -8.94
N VAL A 37 19.51 -1.34 -7.80
CA VAL A 37 19.31 -2.76 -7.50
C VAL A 37 18.25 -3.38 -8.40
N ILE A 38 17.29 -2.56 -8.84
CA ILE A 38 16.24 -2.95 -9.78
C ILE A 38 16.20 -1.96 -10.95
N ASP A 39 15.98 -2.48 -12.15
CA ASP A 39 15.79 -1.66 -13.34
C ASP A 39 14.43 -0.96 -13.35
N GLN A 40 14.26 -0.05 -14.32
CA GLN A 40 13.04 0.72 -14.52
C GLN A 40 11.82 -0.18 -14.77
N TYR A 41 11.96 -1.24 -15.55
CA TYR A 41 10.86 -2.12 -15.91
C TYR A 41 10.33 -2.89 -14.70
N ASN A 42 11.23 -3.48 -13.92
CA ASN A 42 10.94 -4.22 -12.70
C ASN A 42 10.41 -3.30 -11.58
N TYR A 43 10.89 -2.06 -11.52
CA TYR A 43 10.34 -1.02 -10.66
C TYR A 43 8.88 -0.75 -10.99
N LEU A 44 8.56 -0.44 -12.25
CA LEU A 44 7.19 -0.14 -12.69
C LEU A 44 6.24 -1.32 -12.50
N LYS A 45 6.71 -2.54 -12.81
CA LYS A 45 5.94 -3.77 -12.61
C LYS A 45 5.58 -3.99 -11.15
N SER A 46 6.53 -3.76 -10.24
CA SER A 46 6.32 -3.90 -8.79
C SER A 46 5.44 -2.79 -8.23
N LEU A 47 5.60 -1.55 -8.72
CA LEU A 47 4.78 -0.42 -8.32
C LEU A 47 3.31 -0.63 -8.68
N ARG A 48 3.03 -1.14 -9.88
CA ARG A 48 1.66 -1.49 -10.31
C ARG A 48 1.02 -2.58 -9.46
N LYS A 49 1.80 -3.55 -8.98
CA LYS A 49 1.30 -4.58 -8.05
C LYS A 49 0.87 -3.96 -6.72
N ILE A 50 1.71 -3.11 -6.14
CA ILE A 50 1.38 -2.39 -4.89
C ILE A 50 0.13 -1.54 -5.09
N GLN A 51 0.03 -0.83 -6.22
CA GLN A 51 -1.13 -0.01 -6.55
C GLN A 51 -2.42 -0.82 -6.65
N ARG A 52 -2.40 -1.96 -7.38
CA ARG A 52 -3.58 -2.84 -7.50
C ARG A 52 -4.03 -3.37 -6.15
N SER A 53 -3.10 -3.87 -5.34
CA SER A 53 -3.42 -4.37 -3.99
C SER A 53 -3.91 -3.27 -3.04
N ALA A 54 -3.53 -2.02 -3.28
CA ALA A 54 -4.03 -0.90 -2.49
C ALA A 54 -5.44 -0.47 -2.93
N ILE A 55 -5.75 -0.52 -4.23
CA ILE A 55 -7.09 -0.33 -4.78
C ILE A 55 -8.05 -1.41 -4.26
N GLU A 56 -7.63 -2.67 -4.24
CA GLU A 56 -8.40 -3.80 -3.68
C GLU A 56 -8.77 -3.63 -2.20
N LEU A 57 -8.06 -2.77 -1.46
CA LEU A 57 -8.37 -2.46 -0.07
C LEU A 57 -9.24 -1.22 0.12
N GLU A 58 -9.74 -0.63 -0.97
CA GLU A 58 -10.46 0.65 -0.94
C GLU A 58 -9.69 1.70 -0.13
N LEU A 59 -8.34 1.67 -0.22
CA LEU A 59 -7.51 2.71 0.38
C LEU A 59 -7.83 4.00 -0.37
N ASP A 60 -8.70 4.82 0.20
CA ASP A 60 -9.19 6.04 -0.42
C ASP A 60 -8.02 6.84 -0.99
N TYR A 61 -8.17 7.09 -2.28
CA TYR A 61 -7.49 7.95 -3.25
C TYR A 61 -6.35 8.92 -2.82
N PHE A 62 -6.25 9.32 -1.55
CA PHE A 62 -5.29 10.28 -1.02
C PHE A 62 -3.97 9.66 -0.50
N ASP A 63 -3.96 8.42 -0.01
CA ASP A 63 -2.75 7.82 0.61
C ASP A 63 -1.73 7.24 -0.39
N ILE A 64 -2.07 7.17 -1.68
CA ILE A 64 -1.24 6.52 -2.71
C ILE A 64 -0.90 7.51 -3.83
N LEU A 65 -1.37 8.76 -3.75
CA LEU A 65 -1.21 9.77 -4.81
C LEU A 65 0.25 10.19 -4.99
N HIS A 66 1.07 10.11 -3.94
CA HIS A 66 2.53 10.29 -4.02
C HIS A 66 3.27 9.12 -4.70
N MET A 67 2.57 8.02 -5.00
CA MET A 67 3.07 6.92 -5.82
C MET A 67 2.70 7.05 -7.30
N ARG A 68 1.99 8.12 -7.70
CA ARG A 68 1.81 8.45 -9.11
C ARG A 68 3.17 8.71 -9.75
N LEU A 69 3.34 8.10 -10.92
CA LEU A 69 4.53 8.18 -11.77
C LEU A 69 4.85 9.61 -12.17
#